data_AF-A0A936NCU8-F1
#
_entry.id   AF-A0A936NCU8-F1
#
_cell.length_a   1.000
_cell.length_b   1.000
_cell.length_c   1.000
_cell.angle_alpha   90.00
_cell.angle_beta   90.00
_cell.angle_gamma   90.00
#
_symmetry.space_group_name_H-M   'P 1'
#
loop_
_entity.id
_entity.type
_entity.pdbx_description
1 polymer ?
#
loop_
_entity_poly.entity_id
_entity_poly.type
_entity_poly.pdbx_seq_one_letter_code
_entity_poly.pdbx_strand_id
1 'polypeptide(L)'
;MGPPEVHNIQAFLVPMVLGVAEDFAKVRLFESVERPGTPAVNGADSWVHAKARASASWDGLYDGWREWCDVDVSEFGNIEAFKAWVQVRNALVHGAGKLSRRQQGNQRELVEAFAELDVSFQDQILRLGDGAAESLLSTVLGFVCWLDGRSWQFIDLRYEKACVG
;
A
#
# COMPACT_ATOMS: atom_id res chain seq x y z
N MET A 1 -8.50 -34.86 19.16
CA MET A 1 -8.28 -34.13 17.88
C MET A 1 -8.91 -32.76 18.06
N GLY A 2 -8.09 -31.71 18.13
CA GLY A 2 -8.62 -30.34 18.13
C GLY A 2 -9.27 -30.03 16.78
N PRO A 3 -10.24 -29.10 16.73
CA PRO A 3 -10.83 -28.68 15.46
C PRO A 3 -9.74 -28.22 14.50
N PRO A 4 -9.87 -28.48 13.19
CA PRO A 4 -8.91 -28.05 12.19
C PRO A 4 -8.71 -26.53 12.29
N GLU A 5 -7.44 -26.12 12.36
CA GLU A 5 -7.02 -24.74 12.56
C GLU A 5 -7.63 -23.79 11.52
N VAL A 6 -8.63 -23.02 11.95
CA VAL A 6 -9.19 -21.88 11.22
C VAL A 6 -8.14 -20.75 11.03
N HIS A 7 -6.94 -20.92 11.60
CA HIS A 7 -5.83 -19.97 11.62
C HIS A 7 -5.24 -19.56 10.26
N ASN A 8 -5.70 -20.11 9.13
CA ASN A 8 -5.11 -19.81 7.82
C ASN A 8 -5.91 -18.86 6.92
N ILE A 9 -7.23 -18.73 7.09
CA ILE A 9 -8.03 -17.89 6.15
C ILE A 9 -7.64 -16.41 6.26
N GLN A 10 -7.44 -15.91 7.48
CA GLN A 10 -7.03 -14.52 7.70
C GLN A 10 -5.60 -14.25 7.17
N ALA A 11 -4.71 -15.24 7.19
CA ALA A 11 -3.37 -15.12 6.61
C ALA A 11 -3.40 -14.97 5.08
N PHE A 12 -4.42 -15.50 4.39
CA PHE A 12 -4.66 -15.25 2.96
C PHE A 12 -5.34 -13.90 2.70
N LEU A 13 -6.11 -13.39 3.65
CA LEU A 13 -6.84 -12.13 3.50
C LEU A 13 -5.87 -10.93 3.40
N VAL A 14 -4.83 -10.89 4.24
CA VAL A 14 -3.89 -9.75 4.29
C VAL A 14 -3.22 -9.50 2.93
N PRO A 15 -2.57 -10.50 2.27
CA PRO A 15 -1.99 -10.27 0.95
C PRO A 15 -3.00 -9.97 -0.14
N MET A 16 -4.19 -10.57 -0.08
CA MET A 16 -5.23 -10.34 -1.08
C MET A 16 -5.73 -8.90 -1.04
N VAL A 17 -6.14 -8.42 0.14
CA VAL A 17 -6.71 -7.08 0.31
C VAL A 17 -5.67 -5.99 0.01
N LEU A 18 -4.43 -6.14 0.49
CA LEU A 18 -3.36 -5.18 0.16
C LEU A 18 -2.94 -5.25 -1.30
N GLY A 19 -3.03 -6.42 -1.95
CA GLY A 19 -2.79 -6.56 -3.38
C GLY A 19 -3.79 -5.74 -4.21
N VAL A 20 -5.08 -5.79 -3.84
CA VAL A 20 -6.11 -4.96 -4.48
C VAL A 20 -5.83 -3.47 -4.31
N ALA A 21 -5.42 -3.04 -3.11
CA ALA A 21 -5.06 -1.65 -2.85
C ALA A 21 -3.83 -1.20 -3.68
N GLU A 22 -2.84 -2.09 -3.82
CA GLU A 22 -1.63 -1.85 -4.59
C GLU A 22 -1.94 -1.70 -6.09
N ASP A 23 -2.74 -2.60 -6.64
CA ASP A 23 -3.17 -2.55 -8.03
C ASP A 23 -4.01 -1.31 -8.31
N PHE A 24 -4.94 -0.96 -7.41
CA PHE A 24 -5.71 0.28 -7.49
C PHE A 24 -4.78 1.50 -7.53
N ALA A 25 -3.84 1.61 -6.61
CA ALA A 25 -2.91 2.73 -6.52
C ALA A 25 -2.04 2.86 -7.79
N LYS A 26 -1.58 1.73 -8.35
CA LYS A 26 -0.84 1.68 -9.63
C LYS A 26 -1.67 2.19 -10.79
N VAL A 27 -2.87 1.62 -10.97
CA VAL A 27 -3.77 1.99 -12.08
C VAL A 27 -4.07 3.48 -12.01
N ARG A 28 -4.46 3.99 -10.83
CA ARG A 28 -4.77 5.42 -10.66
C ARG A 28 -3.58 6.33 -10.91
N LEU A 29 -2.38 5.97 -10.47
CA LEU A 29 -1.17 6.74 -10.75
C LEU A 29 -0.94 6.86 -12.26
N PHE A 30 -0.98 5.74 -12.97
CA PHE A 30 -0.71 5.73 -14.40
C PHE A 30 -1.81 6.39 -15.23
N GLU A 31 -3.08 6.20 -14.86
CA GLU A 31 -4.19 6.94 -15.47
C GLU A 31 -4.04 8.46 -15.28
N SER A 32 -3.55 8.90 -14.13
CA SER A 32 -3.36 10.33 -13.83
C SER A 32 -2.22 10.94 -14.65
N VAL A 33 -1.17 10.18 -14.95
CA VAL A 33 0.01 10.64 -15.69
C VAL A 33 -0.14 10.46 -17.21
N GLU A 34 -0.78 9.39 -17.68
CA GLU A 34 -0.89 9.07 -19.11
C GLU A 34 -2.05 9.81 -19.81
N ARG A 35 -2.83 10.62 -19.08
CA ARG A 35 -3.89 11.46 -19.68
C ARG A 35 -3.32 12.51 -20.64
N PRO A 36 -4.01 12.79 -21.77
CA PRO A 36 -3.62 13.85 -22.71
C PRO A 36 -3.44 15.21 -22.01
N GLY A 37 -2.35 15.92 -22.30
CA GLY A 37 -2.03 17.21 -21.68
C GLY A 37 -0.99 17.15 -20.54
N THR A 38 -0.55 15.95 -20.16
CA THR A 38 0.55 15.77 -19.20
C THR A 38 1.91 16.00 -19.88
N PRO A 39 2.83 16.81 -19.31
CA PRO A 39 4.18 16.94 -19.83
C PRO A 39 4.84 15.56 -19.94
N ALA A 40 5.38 15.24 -21.11
CA ALA A 40 6.02 13.95 -21.34
C ALA A 40 7.12 13.72 -20.30
N VAL A 41 7.01 12.62 -19.54
CA VAL A 41 8.17 12.09 -18.80
C VAL A 41 9.25 11.81 -19.84
N ASN A 42 10.44 12.39 -19.64
CA ASN A 42 11.51 12.59 -20.62
C ASN A 42 11.76 11.42 -21.61
N GLY A 43 11.00 11.31 -22.69
CA GLY A 43 11.13 10.21 -23.67
C GLY A 43 10.56 8.86 -23.22
N ALA A 44 10.10 8.06 -24.18
CA ALA A 44 9.39 6.79 -23.95
C ALA A 44 10.19 5.77 -23.11
N ASP A 45 11.50 5.65 -23.35
CA ASP A 45 12.36 4.70 -22.61
C ASP A 45 12.49 5.09 -21.13
N SER A 46 12.54 6.38 -20.81
CA SER A 46 12.59 6.82 -19.41
C SER A 46 11.27 6.57 -18.70
N TRP A 47 10.14 6.70 -19.40
CA TRP A 47 8.81 6.42 -18.84
C TRP A 47 8.65 4.95 -18.48
N VAL A 48 9.10 4.03 -19.32
CA VAL A 48 9.06 2.59 -19.03
C VAL A 48 9.85 2.28 -17.76
N HIS A 49 11.06 2.83 -17.61
CA HIS A 49 11.87 2.64 -16.41
C HIS A 49 11.27 3.28 -15.16
N ALA A 50 10.67 4.47 -15.30
CA ALA A 50 9.98 5.16 -14.23
C ALA A 50 8.77 4.35 -13.73
N LYS A 51 7.93 3.88 -14.66
CA LYS A 51 6.76 3.04 -14.38
C LYS A 51 7.14 1.73 -13.69
N ALA A 52 8.21 1.08 -14.15
CA ALA A 52 8.73 -0.14 -13.55
C ALA A 52 9.22 0.09 -12.11
N ARG A 53 9.93 1.21 -11.86
CA ARG A 53 10.40 1.58 -10.53
C ARG A 53 9.24 1.86 -9.57
N ALA A 54 8.26 2.67 -10.01
CA ALA A 54 7.10 2.98 -9.20
C ALA A 54 6.29 1.72 -8.86
N SER A 55 6.19 0.76 -9.78
CA SER A 55 5.41 -0.47 -9.57
C SER A 55 6.11 -1.54 -8.71
N ALA A 56 7.40 -1.38 -8.42
CA ALA A 56 8.21 -2.42 -7.79
C ALA A 56 8.00 -2.53 -6.26
N SER A 57 7.55 -1.47 -5.62
CA SER A 57 7.32 -1.41 -4.17
C SER A 57 6.31 -0.32 -3.81
N TRP A 58 5.78 -0.41 -2.58
CA TRP A 58 4.95 0.68 -2.01
C TRP A 58 5.70 2.00 -1.92
N ASP A 59 6.97 1.99 -1.52
CA ASP A 59 7.79 3.21 -1.47
C ASP A 59 7.96 3.82 -2.87
N GLY A 60 8.18 2.99 -3.89
CA GLY A 60 8.22 3.43 -5.28
C GLY A 60 6.89 4.03 -5.74
N LEU A 61 5.76 3.47 -5.31
CA LEU A 61 4.44 4.05 -5.60
C LEU A 61 4.26 5.41 -4.92
N TYR A 62 4.66 5.54 -3.65
CA TYR A 62 4.56 6.80 -2.92
C TYR A 62 5.44 7.89 -3.55
N ASP A 63 6.65 7.54 -3.97
CA ASP A 63 7.52 8.44 -4.71
C ASP A 63 6.89 8.85 -6.05
N GLY A 64 6.30 7.91 -6.79
CA GLY A 64 5.60 8.22 -8.05
C GLY A 64 4.41 9.16 -7.86
N TRP A 65 3.57 8.94 -6.85
CA TRP A 65 2.46 9.84 -6.51
C TRP A 65 2.93 11.24 -6.15
N ARG A 66 4.02 11.36 -5.39
CA ARG A 66 4.60 12.65 -5.01
C ARG A 66 5.21 13.36 -6.22
N GLU A 67 6.04 12.66 -6.99
CA GLU A 67 6.83 13.24 -8.08
C GLU A 67 5.95 13.63 -9.27
N TRP A 68 4.99 12.78 -9.65
CA TRP A 68 4.25 12.97 -10.90
C TRP A 68 2.86 13.58 -10.69
N CYS A 69 2.29 13.39 -9.50
CA CYS A 69 0.95 13.84 -9.15
C CYS A 69 0.91 14.92 -8.06
N ASP A 70 2.04 15.29 -7.46
CA ASP A 70 2.09 16.22 -6.33
C ASP A 70 1.17 15.79 -5.17
N VAL A 71 1.02 14.47 -5.00
CA VAL A 71 0.23 13.86 -3.92
C VAL A 71 1.18 13.25 -2.90
N ASP A 72 1.26 13.85 -1.72
CA ASP A 72 1.99 13.27 -0.60
C ASP A 72 1.12 12.24 0.13
N VAL A 73 1.46 10.96 -0.04
CA VAL A 73 0.76 9.83 0.60
C VAL A 73 0.86 9.86 2.12
N SER A 74 1.83 10.58 2.69
CA SER A 74 1.91 10.76 4.14
C SER A 74 0.78 11.61 4.72
N GLU A 75 0.04 12.36 3.89
CA GLU A 75 -1.16 13.09 4.31
C GLU A 75 -2.37 12.18 4.57
N PHE A 76 -2.29 10.89 4.23
CA PHE A 76 -3.31 9.93 4.64
C PHE A 76 -3.26 9.77 6.17
N GLY A 77 -4.33 10.17 6.86
CA GLY A 77 -4.37 10.22 8.32
C GLY A 77 -4.13 8.89 9.05
N ASN A 78 -4.17 7.76 8.35
CA ASN A 78 -3.89 6.43 8.89
C ASN A 78 -2.71 5.73 8.18
N ILE A 79 -1.74 6.50 7.68
CA ILE A 79 -0.62 5.99 6.90
C ILE A 79 0.28 5.03 7.69
N GLU A 80 0.48 5.26 8.98
CA GLU A 80 1.34 4.39 9.80
C GLU A 80 0.73 3.01 9.99
N ALA A 81 -0.59 2.92 10.24
CA ALA A 81 -1.29 1.63 10.27
C ALA A 81 -1.24 0.93 8.90
N PHE A 82 -1.41 1.68 7.81
CA PHE A 82 -1.32 1.13 6.46
C PHE A 82 0.08 0.54 6.17
N LYS A 83 1.15 1.27 6.51
CA LYS A 83 2.54 0.79 6.40
C LYS A 83 2.77 -0.44 7.27
N ALA A 84 2.24 -0.47 8.49
CA ALA A 84 2.35 -1.63 9.37
C ALA A 84 1.66 -2.86 8.74
N TRP A 85 0.47 -2.71 8.15
CA TRP A 85 -0.19 -3.78 7.38
C TRP A 85 0.64 -4.26 6.19
N VAL A 86 1.30 -3.36 5.46
CA VAL A 86 2.25 -3.73 4.38
C VAL A 86 3.40 -4.58 4.93
N GLN A 87 3.91 -4.28 6.12
CA GLN A 87 4.95 -5.10 6.77
C GLN A 87 4.43 -6.47 7.22
N VAL A 88 3.20 -6.56 7.73
CA VAL A 88 2.52 -7.84 8.03
C VAL A 88 2.41 -8.68 6.76
N ARG A 89 1.96 -8.10 5.64
CA ARG A 89 1.94 -8.79 4.34
C ARG A 89 3.31 -9.31 3.95
N ASN A 90 4.35 -8.49 4.03
CA ASN A 90 5.69 -8.89 3.63
C ASN A 90 6.21 -10.07 4.48
N ALA A 91 5.90 -10.08 5.77
CA ALA A 91 6.22 -11.21 6.66
C ALA A 91 5.42 -12.48 6.30
N LEU A 92 4.13 -12.36 5.95
CA LEU A 92 3.32 -13.48 5.51
C LEU A 92 3.81 -14.07 4.17
N VAL A 93 4.03 -13.21 3.16
CA VAL A 93 4.39 -13.61 1.80
C VAL A 93 5.84 -14.09 1.69
N HIS A 94 6.79 -13.42 2.36
CA HIS A 94 8.22 -13.69 2.19
C HIS A 94 8.87 -14.36 3.40
N GLY A 95 8.28 -14.22 4.59
CA GLY A 95 8.80 -14.78 5.83
C GLY A 95 8.07 -16.05 6.30
N ALA A 96 7.10 -16.54 5.53
CA ALA A 96 6.21 -17.64 5.93
C ALA A 96 5.57 -17.40 7.31
N GLY A 97 5.14 -16.16 7.55
CA GLY A 97 4.56 -15.71 8.82
C GLY A 97 5.58 -15.29 9.88
N LYS A 98 6.88 -15.38 9.61
CA LYS A 98 7.94 -14.83 10.47
C LYS A 98 8.39 -13.47 9.95
N LEU A 99 9.02 -12.67 10.82
CA LEU A 99 9.73 -11.48 10.35
C LEU A 99 10.83 -11.85 9.36
N SER A 100 10.88 -11.14 8.23
CA SER A 100 11.96 -11.28 7.26
C SER A 100 13.30 -10.82 7.85
N ARG A 101 14.43 -11.26 7.26
CA ARG A 101 15.77 -10.82 7.68
C ARG A 101 15.92 -9.29 7.72
N ARG A 102 15.25 -8.57 6.81
CA ARG A 102 15.27 -7.10 6.78
C ARG A 102 14.50 -6.49 7.95
N GLN A 103 13.40 -7.11 8.36
CA GLN A 103 12.55 -6.64 9.46
C GLN A 103 13.16 -6.93 10.83
N GLN A 104 14.03 -7.94 10.97
CA GLN A 104 14.70 -8.26 12.22
C GLN A 104 15.53 -7.10 12.80
N GLY A 105 16.06 -6.22 11.96
CA GLY A 105 16.77 -5.02 12.41
C GLY A 105 15.92 -4.02 13.18
N ASN A 106 14.62 -3.96 12.89
CA ASN A 106 13.65 -3.05 13.51
C ASN A 106 12.53 -3.83 14.23
N GLN A 107 12.84 -5.03 14.74
CA GLN A 107 11.83 -5.95 15.27
C GLN A 107 10.96 -5.31 16.35
N ARG A 108 11.57 -4.55 17.28
CA ARG A 108 10.83 -3.96 18.40
C ARG A 108 9.75 -2.99 17.91
N GLU A 109 10.11 -2.05 17.06
CA GLU A 109 9.20 -1.05 16.50
C GLU A 109 8.07 -1.73 15.70
N LEU A 110 8.40 -2.76 14.91
CA LEU A 110 7.40 -3.52 14.16
C LEU A 110 6.44 -4.29 15.07
N VAL A 111 6.93 -4.88 16.15
CA VAL A 111 6.08 -5.59 17.12
C VAL A 111 5.13 -4.62 17.82
N GLU A 112 5.61 -3.45 18.21
CA GLU A 112 4.79 -2.38 18.81
C GLU A 112 3.71 -1.92 17.81
N ALA A 113 4.09 -1.63 16.56
CA ALA A 113 3.14 -1.26 15.51
C ALA A 113 2.14 -2.37 15.16
N PHE A 114 2.53 -3.64 15.22
CA PHE A 114 1.63 -4.77 14.94
C PHE A 114 0.60 -4.96 16.05
N ALA A 115 0.98 -4.71 17.31
CA ALA A 115 0.06 -4.81 18.43
C ALA A 115 -1.13 -3.83 18.29
N GLU A 116 -0.90 -2.64 17.74
CA GLU A 116 -1.96 -1.67 17.43
C GLU A 116 -2.95 -2.16 16.36
N LEU A 117 -2.53 -3.11 15.54
CA LEU A 117 -3.33 -3.73 14.49
C LEU A 117 -4.04 -5.02 14.93
N ASP A 118 -3.98 -5.35 16.22
CA ASP A 118 -4.40 -6.65 16.76
C ASP A 118 -3.62 -7.82 16.11
N VAL A 119 -2.33 -7.60 15.85
CA VAL A 119 -1.40 -8.59 15.31
C VAL A 119 -0.31 -8.86 16.33
N SER A 120 -0.11 -10.14 16.64
CA SER A 120 0.86 -10.57 17.65
C SER A 120 1.82 -11.62 17.11
N PHE A 121 2.88 -11.92 17.87
CA PHE A 121 3.78 -13.03 17.59
C PHE A 121 3.63 -14.11 18.66
N GLN A 122 3.32 -15.32 18.22
CA GLN A 122 3.37 -16.52 19.06
C GLN A 122 4.42 -17.46 18.48
N ASP A 123 5.42 -17.85 19.27
CA ASP A 123 6.51 -18.73 18.83
C ASP A 123 7.23 -18.21 17.55
N GLN A 124 7.39 -16.87 17.46
CA GLN A 124 7.97 -16.17 16.30
C GLN A 124 7.11 -16.21 15.02
N ILE A 125 5.87 -16.64 15.11
CA ILE A 125 4.91 -16.68 13.99
C ILE A 125 3.82 -15.63 14.25
N LEU A 126 3.47 -14.88 13.20
CA LEU A 126 2.38 -13.93 13.21
C LEU A 126 1.05 -14.62 13.50
N ARG A 127 0.29 -14.04 14.43
CA ARG A 127 -1.08 -14.39 14.75
C ARG A 127 -1.94 -13.14 14.58
N LEU A 128 -3.02 -13.28 13.83
CA LEU A 128 -4.03 -12.24 13.67
C LEU A 128 -5.08 -12.45 14.76
N GLY A 129 -5.39 -11.39 15.51
CA GLY A 129 -6.48 -11.40 16.48
C GLY A 129 -7.85 -11.27 15.82
N ASP A 130 -8.89 -11.24 16.64
CA ASP A 130 -10.28 -11.25 16.17
C ASP A 130 -10.65 -9.92 15.45
N GLY A 131 -10.03 -8.80 15.82
CA GLY A 131 -10.25 -7.48 15.22
C GLY A 131 -9.35 -7.17 14.01
N ALA A 132 -8.34 -8.01 13.76
CA ALA A 132 -7.34 -7.79 12.73
C ALA A 132 -7.94 -7.63 11.31
N ALA A 133 -8.94 -8.45 10.97
CA ALA A 133 -9.57 -8.40 9.65
C ALA A 133 -10.37 -7.10 9.43
N GLU A 134 -11.11 -6.64 10.43
CA GLU A 134 -11.86 -5.38 10.37
C GLU A 134 -10.92 -4.18 10.31
N SER A 135 -9.86 -4.18 11.13
CA SER A 135 -8.81 -3.15 11.10
C SER A 135 -8.13 -3.06 9.75
N LEU A 136 -7.77 -4.20 9.15
CA LEU A 136 -7.20 -4.27 7.80
C LEU A 136 -8.14 -3.66 6.76
N LEU A 137 -9.40 -4.12 6.73
CA LEU A 137 -10.37 -3.67 5.74
C LEU A 137 -10.66 -2.18 5.88
N SER A 138 -10.87 -1.68 7.11
CA SER A 138 -11.09 -0.27 7.39
C SER A 138 -9.91 0.59 6.95
N THR A 139 -8.68 0.17 7.26
CA THR A 139 -7.45 0.88 6.88
C THR A 139 -7.27 0.92 5.37
N VAL A 140 -7.48 -0.21 4.69
CA VAL A 140 -7.30 -0.33 3.24
C VAL A 140 -8.39 0.42 2.48
N LEU A 141 -9.66 0.29 2.90
CA LEU A 141 -10.76 1.05 2.30
C LEU A 141 -10.56 2.55 2.50
N GLY A 142 -10.15 2.97 3.70
CA GLY A 142 -9.80 4.36 3.98
C GLY A 142 -8.71 4.90 3.06
N PHE A 143 -7.66 4.10 2.84
CA PHE A 143 -6.57 4.46 1.91
C PHE A 143 -7.07 4.58 0.47
N VAL A 144 -7.83 3.60 -0.03
CA VAL A 144 -8.38 3.60 -1.39
C VAL A 144 -9.30 4.80 -1.60
N CYS A 145 -10.23 5.07 -0.68
CA CYS A 145 -11.14 6.21 -0.78
C CYS A 145 -10.39 7.55 -0.72
N TRP A 146 -9.41 7.67 0.16
CA TRP A 146 -8.57 8.86 0.25
C TRP A 146 -7.80 9.09 -1.06
N LEU A 147 -7.17 8.05 -1.59
CA LEU A 147 -6.37 8.14 -2.81
C LEU A 147 -7.24 8.42 -4.04
N ASP A 148 -8.42 7.80 -4.14
CA ASP A 148 -9.37 8.09 -5.22
C ASP A 148 -9.75 9.57 -5.21
N GLY A 149 -10.11 10.11 -4.04
CA GLY A 149 -10.43 11.54 -3.87
C GLY A 149 -9.29 12.47 -4.30
N ARG A 150 -8.04 12.15 -3.93
CA ARG A 150 -6.87 12.94 -4.36
C ARG A 150 -6.59 12.82 -5.86
N SER A 151 -6.78 11.64 -6.43
CA SER A 151 -6.58 11.42 -7.86
C SER A 151 -7.55 12.25 -8.71
N TRP A 152 -8.81 12.37 -8.29
CA TRP A 152 -9.80 13.21 -8.97
C TRP A 152 -9.45 14.70 -8.90
N GLN A 153 -9.07 15.21 -7.72
CA GLN A 153 -8.65 16.61 -7.57
C GLN A 153 -7.49 16.97 -8.51
N PHE A 154 -6.51 16.08 -8.62
CA PHE A 154 -5.37 16.27 -9.51
C PHE A 154 -5.79 16.28 -10.99
N ILE A 155 -6.66 15.35 -11.39
CA ILE A 155 -7.19 15.26 -12.74
C ILE A 155 -7.94 16.55 -13.11
N ASP A 156 -8.84 17.04 -12.25
CA ASP A 156 -9.64 18.23 -12.52
C ASP A 156 -8.77 19.49 -12.66
N LEU A 157 -7.82 19.69 -11.76
CA LEU A 157 -6.87 20.81 -11.81
C LEU A 157 -6.08 20.85 -13.13
N ARG A 158 -5.81 19.69 -13.73
CA ARG A 158 -5.10 19.61 -15.01
C ARG A 158 -6.01 19.90 -16.20
N TYR A 159 -7.26 19.43 -16.18
CA TYR A 159 -8.23 19.78 -17.21
C TYR A 159 -8.46 21.29 -17.28
N GLU A 160 -8.61 21.95 -16.13
CA GLU A 160 -8.76 23.40 -16.08
C GLU A 160 -7.56 24.13 -16.70
N LYS A 161 -6.33 23.71 -16.36
CA LYS A 161 -5.11 24.29 -16.93
C LYS A 161 -4.99 24.06 -18.44
N ALA A 162 -5.41 22.90 -18.94
CA ALA A 162 -5.34 22.57 -20.36
C ALA A 162 -6.40 23.28 -21.22
N CYS A 163 -7.54 23.66 -20.64
CA CYS A 163 -8.62 24.36 -21.35
C CYS A 163 -8.49 25.90 -21.32
N VAL A 164 -7.73 26.45 -20.38
CA VAL A 164 -7.56 27.91 -20.17
C VAL A 164 -6.27 28.45 -20.80
N GLY A 165 -5.40 27.58 -21.32
CA GLY A 165 -4.19 27.94 -22.09
C GLY A 165 -4.40 27.85 -23.59
#